data_AF-A0A7X9J0L2-F1
#
_entry.id   AF-A0A7X9J0L2-F1
#
_cell.length_a   1.000
_cell.length_b   1.000
_cell.length_c   1.000
_cell.angle_alpha   90.00
_cell.angle_beta   90.00
_cell.angle_gamma   90.00
#
_symmetry.space_group_name_H-M   'P 1'
#
loop_
_entity.id
_entity.type
_entity.pdbx_description
1 polymer ?
#
loop_
_entity_poly.entity_id
_entity_poly.type
_entity_poly.pdbx_seq_one_letter_code
_entity_poly.pdbx_strand_id
1 'polypeptide(L)' 'MKDGIHPDYHAVKVHCACGNDFETRSAIKGDAINVEICSNCHPFFTG' A
#
# COMPACT_ATOMS: atom_id res chain seq x y z
N MET A 1 -2.87 -3.77 -20.60
CA MET A 1 -4.32 -3.87 -20.29
C MET A 1 -5.07 -4.37 -21.49
N LYS A 2 -5.73 -5.52 -21.37
CA LYS A 2 -6.89 -5.86 -22.20
C LYS A 2 -8.13 -5.36 -21.46
N ASP A 3 -9.00 -4.67 -22.16
CA ASP A 3 -10.25 -4.16 -21.59
C ASP A 3 -11.08 -5.28 -20.96
N GLY A 4 -11.64 -5.04 -19.77
CA GLY A 4 -12.66 -5.88 -19.14
C GLY A 4 -12.20 -7.07 -18.28
N ILE A 5 -10.90 -7.43 -18.24
CA ILE A 5 -10.39 -8.53 -17.37
C ILE A 5 -9.48 -8.07 -16.24
N HIS A 6 -9.14 -6.78 -16.20
CA HIS A 6 -8.23 -6.24 -15.19
C HIS A 6 -9.06 -5.70 -14.03
N PRO A 7 -8.68 -6.01 -12.77
CA PRO A 7 -9.31 -5.39 -11.62
C PRO A 7 -9.02 -3.89 -11.59
N ASP A 8 -9.93 -3.14 -10.97
CA ASP A 8 -9.80 -1.68 -10.81
C ASP A 8 -8.46 -1.35 -10.15
N TYR A 9 -7.63 -0.54 -10.82
CA TYR A 9 -6.27 -0.25 -10.39
C TYR A 9 -6.11 1.25 -10.21
N HIS A 10 -6.24 1.70 -8.96
CA HIS A 10 -6.20 3.10 -8.57
C HIS A 10 -5.08 3.38 -7.59
N ALA A 11 -4.83 4.67 -7.36
CA ALA A 11 -3.87 5.12 -6.36
C ALA A 11 -4.47 4.96 -4.96
N VAL A 12 -3.71 4.38 -4.05
CA VAL A 12 -4.10 4.09 -2.67
C VAL A 12 -3.04 4.65 -1.73
N LYS A 13 -3.48 5.31 -0.66
CA LYS A 13 -2.60 5.79 0.40
C LYS A 13 -2.36 4.68 1.42
N VAL A 14 -1.10 4.35 1.64
CA VAL A 14 -0.70 3.38 2.65
C VAL A 14 -0.21 4.14 3.88
N HIS A 15 -0.91 3.98 4.98
CA HIS A 15 -0.58 4.56 6.28
C HIS A 15 0.01 3.46 7.16
N CYS A 16 1.21 3.69 7.69
CA CYS A 16 1.80 2.75 8.63
C CYS A 16 1.69 3.22 10.08
N ALA A 17 1.56 2.28 11.02
CA ALA A 17 1.66 2.54 12.47
C ALA A 17 2.96 3.27 12.87
N CYS A 18 4.00 3.18 12.03
CA CYS A 18 5.27 3.86 12.18
C CYS A 18 5.22 5.38 11.89
N GLY A 19 4.08 5.89 11.42
CA GLY A 19 3.92 7.28 10.97
C GLY A 19 4.43 7.52 9.54
N ASN A 20 4.85 6.46 8.84
CA ASN A 20 5.25 6.56 7.44
C ASN A 20 4.02 6.38 6.53
N ASP A 21 3.84 7.34 5.63
CA ASP A 21 2.75 7.35 4.67
C ASP A 21 3.34 7.32 3.25
N PHE A 22 2.86 6.39 2.41
CA PHE A 22 3.31 6.31 1.03
C PHE A 22 2.16 5.98 0.07
N GLU A 23 2.22 6.56 -1.13
CA GLU A 23 1.21 6.33 -2.17
C GLU A 23 1.64 5.16 -3.06
N THR A 24 0.76 4.18 -3.23
CA THR A 24 1.00 3.01 -4.09
C THR A 24 -0.27 2.70 -4.87
N ARG A 25 -0.12 2.21 -6.10
CA ARG A 25 -1.27 1.76 -6.89
C ARG A 25 -1.63 0.33 -6.53
N SER A 26 -2.88 0.09 -6.17
CA SER A 26 -3.38 -1.22 -5.73
C SER A 26 -4.75 -1.50 -6.33
N ALA A 27 -5.13 -2.78 -6.32
CA ALA A 27 -6.46 -3.24 -6.74
C ALA A 27 -7.43 -3.44 -5.56
N ILE A 28 -7.07 -2.93 -4.39
CA ILE A 28 -7.87 -3.03 -3.17
C ILE A 28 -9.09 -2.12 -3.27
N LYS A 29 -10.27 -2.61 -2.89
CA LYS A 29 -11.46 -1.76 -2.76
C LYS A 29 -11.28 -0.82 -1.56
N GLY A 30 -10.81 0.40 -1.82
CA GLY A 30 -10.58 1.45 -0.83
C GLY A 30 -9.40 2.35 -1.17
N ASP A 31 -9.44 3.59 -0.68
CA ASP A 31 -8.43 4.63 -0.96
C ASP A 31 -7.31 4.67 0.10
N ALA A 32 -7.48 3.94 1.21
CA ALA A 32 -6.53 3.89 2.31
C ALA A 32 -6.26 2.45 2.77
N ILE A 33 -4.98 2.11 2.94
CA ILE A 33 -4.51 0.85 3.53
C ILE A 33 -3.77 1.19 4.82
N ASN A 34 -4.20 0.62 5.94
CA ASN A 34 -3.47 0.72 7.20
C ASN A 34 -2.58 -0.52 7.36
N VAL A 35 -1.27 -0.32 7.54
CA VAL A 35 -0.26 -1.39 7.64
C VAL A 35 0.46 -1.30 8.99
N GLU A 36 0.64 -2.44 9.66
CA GLU A 36 1.32 -2.47 10.96
C GLU A 36 2.85 -2.45 10.84
N ILE A 37 3.41 -2.95 9.73
CA ILE A 37 4.85 -3.04 9.51
C ILE A 37 5.21 -2.48 8.13
N CYS A 38 5.88 -1.33 8.11
CA CYS A 38 6.48 -0.72 6.92
C CYS A 38 7.91 -1.25 6.68
N SER A 39 8.51 -0.98 5.51
CA SER A 39 9.94 -1.25 5.26
C SER A 39 10.85 -0.52 6.27
N ASN A 40 10.40 0.60 6.84
CA ASN A 40 11.11 1.29 7.91
C ASN A 40 10.90 0.67 9.31
N CYS A 41 10.06 -0.37 9.44
CA CYS A 41 9.76 -1.01 10.72
C CYS A 41 10.08 -2.49 10.77
N HIS A 42 10.24 -3.14 9.62
CA HIS A 42 10.64 -4.54 9.66
C HIS A 42 12.07 -4.63 10.23
N PRO A 43 12.30 -5.40 11.30
CA PRO A 43 13.60 -5.48 11.98
C PRO A 43 14.74 -5.72 11.01
N PHE A 44 14.50 -6.54 9.98
CA PHE A 44 15.43 -6.79 8.88
C PHE A 44 15.99 -5.54 8.16
N PHE A 45 15.22 -4.46 8.03
CA PHE A 45 15.68 -3.22 7.40
C PHE A 45 16.30 -2.23 8.40
N THR A 46 15.99 -2.37 9.69
CA THR A 46 16.46 -1.49 10.77
C THR A 46 17.60 -2.09 11.60
N GLY A 47 17.92 -3.38 11.45
CA GLY A 47 18.97 -4.09 12.19
C GLY A 47 18.71 -5.59 12.34
#